data_AF-A0A392SJD1-F1
#
_entry.id   AF-A0A392SJD1-F1
#
_cell.length_a   1.000
_cell.length_b   1.000
_cell.length_c   1.000
_cell.angle_alpha   90.00
_cell.angle_beta   90.00
_cell.angle_gamma   90.00
#
_symmetry.space_group_name_H-M   'P 1'
#
loop_
_entity.id
_entity.type
_entity.pdbx_description
1 polymer ?
#
loop_
_entity_poly.entity_id
_entity_poly.type
_entity_poly.pdbx_seq_one_letter_code
_entity_poly.pdbx_strand_id
1 'polypeptide(L)' 'MPRHVFLRIVEALGNHDEYFQTRVDVVRRVGLSPLQKCTAVLRMLAYGVPADNVDDY' A
#
# COMPACT_ATOMS: atom_id res chain seq x y z
N MET A 1 -13.26 8.52 -4.61
CA MET A 1 -12.07 9.00 -5.34
C MET A 1 -12.13 8.52 -6.79
N PRO A 2 -11.89 9.38 -7.79
CA PRO A 2 -11.83 8.94 -9.19
C PRO A 2 -10.65 7.97 -9.43
N ARG A 3 -10.87 6.92 -10.22
CA ARG A 3 -9.86 5.85 -10.47
C ARG A 3 -8.52 6.39 -10.96
N HIS A 4 -8.53 7.39 -11.83
CA HIS A 4 -7.31 7.96 -12.39
C HIS A 4 -6.44 8.68 -11.34
N VAL A 5 -7.06 9.32 -10.35
CA VAL A 5 -6.32 9.98 -9.25
C VAL A 5 -5.71 8.91 -8.35
N PHE A 6 -6.47 7.87 -8.02
CA PHE A 6 -5.96 6.76 -7.20
C PHE A 6 -4.74 6.09 -7.84
N LEU A 7 -4.78 5.82 -9.14
CA LEU A 7 -3.65 5.22 -9.85
C LEU A 7 -2.41 6.12 -9.86
N ARG A 8 -2.58 7.44 -10.03
CA ARG A 8 -1.45 8.39 -9.94
C ARG A 8 -0.82 8.42 -8.55
N ILE A 9 -1.62 8.30 -7.49
CA ILE A 9 -1.11 8.19 -6.13
C ILE A 9 -0.31 6.90 -5.96
N VAL A 10 -0.85 5.77 -6.42
CA VAL A 10 -0.18 4.46 -6.32
C VAL A 10 1.17 4.48 -7.05
N GLU A 11 1.21 5.07 -8.26
CA GLU A 11 2.44 5.22 -9.04
C GLU A 11 3.45 6.15 -8.34
N ALA A 12 3.00 7.32 -7.88
CA ALA A 12 3.85 8.26 -7.17
C ALA A 12 4.45 7.66 -5.89
N LEU A 13 3.65 6.93 -5.11
CA LEU A 13 4.10 6.25 -3.89
C LEU A 13 5.05 5.10 -4.19
N GLY A 14 4.77 4.28 -5.21
CA GLY A 14 5.65 3.20 -5.63
C GLY A 14 7.02 3.68 -6.14
N ASN A 15 7.08 4.89 -6.69
CA ASN A 15 8.33 5.53 -7.12
C ASN A 15 9.09 6.22 -5.97
N HIS A 16 8.38 6.62 -4.91
CA HIS A 16 8.97 7.35 -3.80
C HIS A 16 9.45 6.45 -2.67
N ASP A 17 8.77 5.34 -2.41
CA ASP A 17 9.04 4.46 -1.27
C ASP A 17 8.90 2.97 -1.65
N GLU A 18 9.94 2.20 -1.37
CA GLU A 18 9.99 0.76 -1.61
C GLU A 18 8.89 -0.01 -0.86
N TYR A 19 8.37 0.53 0.24
CA TYR A 19 7.22 -0.04 0.94
C TYR A 19 6.04 -0.21 -0.01
N PHE A 20 5.79 0.73 -0.92
CA PHE A 20 4.67 0.64 -1.86
C PHE A 20 4.96 -0.22 -3.09
N GLN A 21 6.13 -0.84 -3.18
CA GLN A 21 6.42 -1.82 -4.23
C GLN A 21 6.00 -3.23 -3.80
N THR A 22 5.71 -4.07 -4.79
CA THR A 22 5.55 -5.51 -4.54
C THR A 22 6.93 -6.10 -4.27
N ARG A 23 7.14 -6.68 -3.09
CA ARG A 23 8.39 -7.37 -2.74
C ARG A 23 8.14 -8.87 -2.63
N VAL A 24 9.19 -9.63 -2.88
CA VAL A 24 9.21 -11.08 -2.64
C VAL A 24 10.03 -11.32 -1.38
N ASP A 25 9.44 -11.98 -0.39
CA ASP A 25 10.14 -12.27 0.87
C ASP A 25 11.22 -13.36 0.69
N VAL A 26 12.01 -13.59 1.74
CA VAL A 26 13.10 -14.58 1.75
C VAL A 26 12.59 -16.00 1.48
N VAL A 27 11.30 -16.26 1.75
CA VAL A 27 10.61 -17.55 1.56
C VAL A 27 9.90 -17.61 0.18
N ARG A 28 10.14 -16.62 -0.69
CA ARG A 28 9.52 -16.47 -2.02
C ARG A 28 8.01 -16.19 -2.02
N ARG A 29 7.45 -15.70 -0.93
CA ARG A 29 6.06 -15.21 -0.90
C ARG A 29 6.01 -13.82 -1.52
N VAL A 30 5.03 -13.62 -2.39
CA VAL A 30 4.75 -12.31 -2.97
C VAL A 30 3.99 -11.50 -1.94
N GLY A 31 4.59 -10.40 -1.49
CA GLY A 31 3.97 -9.46 -0.58
C GLY A 31 2.82 -8.67 -1.23
N LEU A 32 2.16 -7.82 -0.45
CA LEU A 32 1.02 -7.03 -0.93
C LEU A 32 1.39 -6.15 -2.12
N SER A 33 0.47 -6.05 -3.07
CA SER A 33 0.62 -5.16 -4.22
C SER A 33 0.52 -3.67 -3.82
N PRO A 34 1.15 -2.75 -4.59
CA PRO A 34 1.02 -1.32 -4.40
C PRO A 34 -0.42 -0.84 -4.21
N LEU A 35 -1.35 -1.40 -4.99
CA LEU A 35 -2.78 -1.08 -4.92
C LEU A 35 -3.40 -1.50 -3.59
N GLN A 36 -3.08 -2.69 -3.09
CA GLN A 36 -3.57 -3.18 -1.80
C GLN A 36 -3.02 -2.34 -0.65
N LYS A 37 -1.71 -2.02 -0.67
CA LYS A 37 -1.06 -1.18 0.34
C LYS A 37 -1.67 0.23 0.38
N CYS A 38 -1.82 0.87 -0.79
CA CYS A 38 -2.48 2.18 -0.87
C CYS A 38 -3.94 2.16 -0.39
N THR A 39 -4.67 1.09 -0.71
CA THR A 39 -6.06 0.93 -0.25
C THR A 39 -6.13 0.79 1.27
N ALA A 40 -5.23 0.01 1.86
CA ALA A 40 -5.14 -0.16 3.30
C ALA A 40 -4.83 1.17 4.01
N VAL A 41 -3.84 1.92 3.54
CA VAL A 41 -3.48 3.24 4.08
C VAL A 41 -4.63 4.23 3.96
N LEU A 42 -5.28 4.34 2.79
CA LEU A 42 -6.44 5.22 2.63
C LEU A 42 -7.59 4.83 3.56
N ARG A 43 -7.81 3.53 3.78
CA ARG A 43 -8.82 3.03 4.71
C ARG A 43 -8.47 3.38 6.16
N MET A 44 -7.20 3.24 6.56
CA MET A 44 -6.72 3.64 7.88
C MET A 44 -6.92 5.14 8.11
N LEU A 45 -6.55 5.97 7.14
CA LEU A 45 -6.74 7.43 7.20
C LEU A 45 -8.21 7.82 7.27
N ALA A 46 -9.08 7.16 6.50
CA ALA A 46 -10.50 7.46 6.47
C ALA A 46 -11.23 7.08 7.77
N TYR A 47 -10.81 6.00 8.42
CA TYR A 47 -11.49 5.46 9.60
C TYR A 47 -10.75 5.76 10.92
N GLY A 48 -9.59 6.41 10.87
CA GLY A 48 -8.79 6.72 12.07
C GLY A 48 -8.20 5.48 12.76
N VAL A 49 -7.90 4.43 11.98
CA VAL A 49 -7.36 3.18 12.51
C VAL A 49 -5.85 3.37 12.78
N PRO A 50 -5.34 2.96 13.97
CA PRO A 50 -3.92 3.07 14.28
C PRO A 50 -3.07 2.23 13.31
N ALA A 51 -1.94 2.82 12.87
CA ALA A 51 -1.05 2.22 11.88
C ALA A 51 -0.46 0.87 12.31
N ASP A 52 -0.30 0.66 13.62
CA ASP A 52 0.23 -0.58 14.23
C ASP A 52 -0.62 -1.83 13.95
N ASN A 53 -1.88 -1.68 13.56
CA ASN A 53 -2.77 -2.82 13.32
C ASN A 53 -2.61 -3.46 11.93
N VAL A 54 -1.71 -2.94 11.08
CA VAL A 54 -1.59 -3.34 9.66
C VAL A 54 -0.16 -3.74 9.28
N ASP A 55 0.78 -3.76 10.22
CA ASP A 55 2.19 -4.14 9.98
C ASP A 55 2.42 -5.66 9.86
N ASP A 56 1.38 -6.48 10.02
CA ASP A 56 1.49 -7.96 10.05
C ASP A 56 1.52 -8.67 8.66
N TYR A 57 1.94 -8.00 7.57
CA TYR A 57 1.93 -8.60 6.22
C TYR A 57 3.23 -8.51 5.41
#